data_AF-A0A833D4K2-F1
#
_entry.id   AF-A0A833D4K2-F1
#
_cell.length_a   1.000
_cell.length_b   1.000
_cell.length_c   1.000
_cell.angle_alpha   90.00
_cell.angle_beta   90.00
_cell.angle_gamma   90.00
#
_symmetry.space_group_name_H-M   'P 1'
#
loop_
_entity.id
_entity.type
_entity.pdbx_description
1 polymer ?
#
loop_
_entity_poly.entity_id
_entity_poly.type
_entity_poly.pdbx_seq_one_letter_code
_entity_poly.pdbx_strand_id
1 'polypeptide(L)'
;MKTFEPSDPHELVGIELAEGDAHFMAECLVEEYLLLGWSDGELMTLFTRPCFRMTHRIYLERGQQYVAELIAQVRAKWTMNQTDGCNA
;
A
#
# COMPACT_ATOMS: atom_id res chain seq x y z
N MET A 1 17.35 -18.83 -16.22
CA MET A 1 16.06 -18.13 -16.03
C MET A 1 14.97 -19.00 -16.62
N LYS A 2 13.89 -19.30 -15.88
CA LYS A 2 12.77 -20.10 -16.42
C LYS A 2 12.12 -19.32 -17.56
N THR A 3 11.85 -19.97 -18.69
CA THR A 3 11.10 -19.38 -19.80
C THR A 3 9.66 -19.17 -19.37
N PHE A 4 9.09 -18.00 -19.68
CA PHE A 4 7.68 -17.73 -19.42
C PHE A 4 6.82 -18.70 -20.25
N GLU A 5 6.02 -19.50 -19.56
CA GLU A 5 5.07 -20.44 -20.15
C GLU A 5 3.66 -19.93 -19.82
N PRO A 6 2.86 -19.49 -20.81
CA PRO A 6 1.54 -18.86 -20.59
C PRO A 6 0.52 -19.71 -19.85
N SER A 7 0.79 -21.00 -19.68
CA SER A 7 -0.09 -21.98 -19.05
C SER A 7 0.64 -22.76 -17.95
N ASP A 8 1.62 -22.13 -17.27
CA ASP A 8 2.30 -22.72 -16.12
C ASP A 8 1.30 -22.94 -14.99
N PRO A 9 0.96 -24.20 -14.64
CA PRO A 9 0.02 -24.48 -13.55
C PRO A 9 0.53 -24.00 -12.18
N HIS A 10 1.83 -23.71 -12.07
CA HIS A 10 2.48 -23.20 -10.87
C HIS A 10 2.78 -21.70 -10.93
N GLU A 11 2.20 -20.95 -11.89
CA GLU A 11 2.29 -19.49 -11.88
C GLU A 11 1.71 -18.93 -10.57
N LEU A 12 2.50 -18.13 -9.86
CA LEU A 12 2.03 -17.44 -8.65
C LEU A 12 1.07 -16.32 -9.06
N VAL A 13 -0.22 -16.60 -8.92
CA VAL A 13 -1.29 -15.62 -9.11
C VAL A 13 -1.83 -15.15 -7.77
N GLY A 14 -1.96 -13.83 -7.60
CA GLY A 14 -2.67 -13.26 -6.47
C GLY A 14 -4.17 -13.52 -6.62
N ILE A 15 -4.81 -14.05 -5.59
CA ILE A 15 -6.26 -14.23 -5.51
C ILE A 15 -6.85 -13.29 -4.45
N GLU A 16 -8.06 -12.80 -4.71
CA GLU A 16 -8.82 -12.04 -3.72
C GLU A 16 -9.52 -13.03 -2.78
N LEU A 17 -9.38 -12.82 -1.47
CA LEU A 17 -10.14 -13.53 -0.46
C LEU A 17 -11.32 -12.65 -0.05
N ALA A 18 -12.51 -13.24 0.07
CA ALA A 18 -13.71 -12.52 0.50
C ALA A 18 -13.61 -11.99 1.94
N GLU A 19 -12.68 -12.55 2.71
CA GLU A 19 -12.42 -12.22 4.10
C GLU A 19 -11.17 -11.32 4.16
N GLY A 20 -11.32 -10.11 4.69
CA GLY A 20 -10.20 -9.20 4.87
C GLY A 20 -10.63 -7.76 5.10
N ASP A 21 -9.76 -6.99 5.74
CA ASP A 21 -9.91 -5.55 5.86
C ASP A 21 -8.94 -4.86 4.91
N ALA A 22 -9.45 -4.49 3.73
CA ALA A 22 -8.68 -3.80 2.71
C ALA A 22 -8.17 -2.42 3.19
N HIS A 23 -8.87 -1.78 4.13
CA HIS A 23 -8.43 -0.52 4.71
C HIS A 23 -7.22 -0.74 5.61
N PHE A 24 -7.30 -1.71 6.52
CA PHE A 24 -6.18 -2.08 7.38
C PHE A 24 -4.95 -2.51 6.57
N MET A 25 -5.12 -3.33 5.53
CA MET A 25 -4.00 -3.71 4.65
C MET A 25 -3.38 -2.51 3.93
N ALA A 26 -4.20 -1.55 3.48
CA ALA A 26 -3.69 -0.33 2.87
C ALA A 26 -2.91 0.54 3.87
N GLU A 27 -3.37 0.64 5.12
CA GLU A 27 -2.64 1.33 6.19
C GLU A 27 -1.26 0.69 6.40
N CYS A 28 -1.20 -0.64 6.55
CA CYS A 28 0.05 -1.37 6.74
C CYS A 28 1.04 -1.15 5.59
N LEU A 29 0.57 -1.18 4.34
CA LEU A 29 1.42 -0.92 3.17
C LEU A 29 1.95 0.51 3.15
N VAL A 30 1.08 1.50 3.38
CA VAL A 30 1.51 2.90 3.43
C VAL A 30 2.55 3.09 4.54
N GLU A 31 2.32 2.48 5.70
CA GLU A 31 3.22 2.53 6.86
C GLU A 31 4.60 1.93 6.53
N GLU A 32 4.64 0.74 5.93
CA GLU A 32 5.89 0.06 5.57
C GLU A 32 6.75 0.94 4.64
N TYR A 33 6.17 1.44 3.54
CA TYR A 33 6.92 2.25 2.57
C TYR A 33 7.26 3.65 3.09
N LEU A 34 6.40 4.23 3.94
CA LEU A 34 6.71 5.46 4.65
C LEU A 34 7.97 5.30 5.52
N LEU A 35 8.07 4.20 6.28
CA LEU A 35 9.23 3.90 7.13
C LEU A 35 10.50 3.62 6.32
N LEU A 36 10.36 3.18 5.07
CA LEU A 36 11.46 3.06 4.11
C LEU A 36 11.86 4.42 3.48
N GLY A 37 11.23 5.53 3.87
CA GLY A 37 11.58 6.88 3.46
C GLY A 37 10.87 7.38 2.20
N TRP A 38 9.80 6.71 1.76
CA TRP A 38 9.06 7.12 0.57
C TRP A 38 8.27 8.42 0.80
N SER A 39 8.22 9.26 -0.23
CA SER A 39 7.41 10.48 -0.28
C SER A 39 5.93 10.18 -0.53
N ASP A 40 5.05 11.15 -0.24
CA ASP A 40 3.61 11.01 -0.52
C ASP A 40 3.30 10.76 -2.00
N GLY A 41 4.11 11.34 -2.90
CA GLY A 41 3.99 11.10 -4.33
C GLY A 41 4.32 9.66 -4.70
N GLU A 42 5.40 9.11 -4.15
CA GLU A 42 5.80 7.71 -4.37
C GLU A 42 4.77 6.74 -3.77
N LEU A 43 4.26 7.04 -2.57
CA LEU A 43 3.20 6.26 -1.92
C LEU A 43 1.91 6.25 -2.77
N MET A 44 1.52 7.39 -3.34
CA MET A 44 0.37 7.46 -4.25
C MET A 44 0.56 6.55 -5.48
N THR A 45 1.79 6.34 -5.96
CA THR A 45 2.03 5.44 -7.11
C THR A 45 1.71 3.98 -6.84
N LEU A 46 1.73 3.55 -5.57
CA LEU A 46 1.27 2.21 -5.18
C LEU A 46 -0.21 2.03 -5.50
N PHE A 47 -1.00 3.10 -5.42
CA PHE A 47 -2.44 3.08 -5.64
C PHE A 47 -2.83 3.38 -7.09
N THR A 48 -2.10 4.25 -7.79
CA THR A 48 -2.48 4.64 -9.15
C THR A 48 -2.01 3.68 -10.24
N ARG A 49 -1.00 2.84 -9.97
CA ARG A 49 -0.42 1.94 -10.98
C ARG A 49 -1.10 0.55 -10.98
N PRO A 50 -1.62 0.07 -12.12
CA PRO A 50 -2.32 -1.22 -12.22
C PRO A 50 -1.47 -2.46 -11.86
N CYS A 51 -0.14 -2.36 -11.91
CA CYS A 51 0.73 -3.46 -11.52
C CYS A 51 0.61 -3.82 -10.03
N PHE A 52 0.23 -2.87 -9.18
CA PHE A 52 -0.05 -3.11 -7.77
C PHE A 52 -1.54 -3.43 -7.57
N ARG A 53 -1.95 -4.63 -8.01
CA ARG A 53 -3.37 -4.99 -8.16
C ARG A 53 -4.22 -4.69 -6.93
N MET A 54 -3.74 -5.02 -5.72
CA MET A 54 -4.49 -4.83 -4.47
C MET A 54 -4.75 -3.35 -4.15
N THR A 55 -3.69 -2.53 -4.06
CA THR A 55 -3.80 -1.09 -3.77
C THR A 55 -4.48 -0.34 -4.92
N HIS A 56 -4.27 -0.78 -6.17
CA HIS A 56 -4.98 -0.24 -7.32
C HIS A 56 -6.49 -0.51 -7.28
N ARG A 57 -6.90 -1.69 -6.80
CA ARG A 57 -8.33 -1.97 -6.58
C ARG A 57 -8.93 -1.00 -5.58
N ILE A 58 -8.26 -0.76 -4.46
CA ILE A 58 -8.68 0.20 -3.43
C ILE A 58 -8.81 1.61 -4.02
N TYR A 59 -7.86 2.02 -4.85
CA TYR A 59 -7.93 3.31 -5.55
C TYR A 59 -9.17 3.42 -6.45
N LEU A 60 -9.51 2.37 -7.20
CA LEU A 60 -10.69 2.37 -8.08
C LEU A 60 -12.00 2.41 -7.28
N GLU A 61 -12.05 1.80 -6.10
CA GLU A 61 -13.26 1.74 -5.26
C GLU A 61 -13.48 2.99 -4.41
N ARG A 62 -12.40 3.57 -3.89
CA ARG A 62 -12.45 4.66 -2.89
C ARG A 62 -12.05 6.01 -3.46
N GLY A 63 -11.31 6.02 -4.57
CA GLY A 63 -10.84 7.23 -5.24
C GLY A 63 -9.58 7.85 -4.64
N GLN A 64 -9.08 8.87 -5.34
CA GLN A 64 -7.82 9.55 -5.01
C GLN A 64 -7.85 10.26 -3.65
N GLN A 65 -8.98 10.90 -3.30
CA GLN A 65 -9.09 11.67 -2.05
C GLN A 65 -8.90 10.77 -0.84
N TYR A 66 -9.56 9.61 -0.81
CA TYR A 66 -9.40 8.62 0.26
C TYR A 66 -7.94 8.19 0.43
N VAL A 67 -7.22 7.94 -0.68
CA VAL A 67 -5.81 7.53 -0.61
C VAL A 67 -4.93 8.66 -0.08
N ALA A 68 -5.18 9.91 -0.48
CA ALA A 68 -4.46 11.06 0.03
C ALA A 68 -4.67 11.24 1.54
N GLU A 69 -5.91 11.07 2.02
CA GLU A 69 -6.25 11.12 3.44
C GLU A 69 -5.57 9.99 4.23
N LEU A 70 -5.58 8.75 3.71
CA LEU A 70 -4.89 7.61 4.31
C LEU A 70 -3.38 7.89 4.48
N ILE A 71 -2.72 8.36 3.42
CA ILE A 71 -1.28 8.71 3.46
C ILE A 71 -1.01 9.78 4.51
N ALA A 72 -1.82 10.84 4.56
CA ALA A 72 -1.67 11.90 5.53
C ALA A 72 -1.86 11.42 6.98
N GLN A 73 -2.84 10.54 7.22
CA GLN A 73 -3.10 9.96 8.55
C GLN A 73 -1.92 9.11 9.04
N VAL A 74 -1.40 8.21 8.20
CA VAL A 74 -0.25 7.37 8.54
C VAL A 74 1.00 8.22 8.77
N ARG A 75 1.24 9.25 7.94
CA ARG A 75 2.36 10.17 8.15
C ARG A 75 2.26 10.93 9.47
N ALA A 76 1.07 11.42 9.82
CA ALA A 76 0.84 12.12 11.08
C ALA A 76 1.14 11.20 12.28
N LYS A 77 0.65 9.96 12.25
CA LYS A 77 0.92 8.92 13.27
C LYS A 77 2.42 8.75 13.54
N TRP A 78 3.25 8.69 12.50
CA TRP A 78 4.68 8.49 12.64
C TRP A 78 5.50 9.76 12.90
N THR A 79 5.00 10.93 12.50
CA THR A 79 5.64 12.21 12.84
C THR A 79 5.45 12.53 14.32
N MET A 80 4.26 12.28 14.87
CA MET A 80 3.96 12.50 16.29
C MET A 80 4.83 11.62 17.20
N ASN A 81 4.94 10.33 16.89
CA ASN A 81 5.76 9.37 17.65
C ASN A 81 7.26 9.70 17.64
N GLN A 82 7.76 10.34 16.59
CA GLN A 82 9.18 10.70 16.48
C GLN A 82 9.56 11.83 17.47
N THR A 83 8.62 12.71 17.80
CA THR A 83 8.79 13.78 18.80
C THR A 83 8.82 13.26 20.24
N ASP A 84 8.11 12.16 20.52
CA ASP A 84 8.04 11.57 21.87
C ASP A 84 9.31 10.76 22.22
N GLY A 85 10.03 10.25 21.22
CA GLY A 85 11.28 9.49 21.40
C GLY A 85 12.51 10.33 21.75
N CYS A 86 12.46 11.67 21.62
CA CYS A 86 13.56 12.56 21.97
C CYS A 86 13.55 13.02 23.45
N ASN A 87 12.58 12.59 24.26
CA ASN A 87 12.46 12.96 25.68
C ASN A 87 12.53 11.76 26.65
N ALA A 88 13.13 10.64 26.25
CA ALA A 88 13.36 9.47 27.11
C ALA A 88 14.85 9.30 27.47
#